data_AF-A0A8T3RGS3-F1
#
_entry.id   AF-A0A8T3RGS3-F1
#
_cell.length_a   1.000
_cell.length_b   1.000
_cell.length_c   1.000
_cell.angle_alpha   90.00
_cell.angle_beta   90.00
_cell.angle_gamma   90.00
#
_symmetry.space_group_name_H-M   'P 1'
#
loop_
_entity.id
_entity.type
_entity.pdbx_description
1 polymer ?
#
loop_
_entity_poly.entity_id
_entity_poly.type
_entity_poly.pdbx_seq_one_letter_code
_entity_poly.pdbx_strand_id
1 'polypeptide(L)'
;MLWLQAFDNQPGISIPFRDLDYGLVIGWLDAILTLAPRSQYPLLAASRLYAEVPAPVKQRQMLEFVYQRFLDDPNRRWPWLAHAAVLAKHRLADLPLALRFAQAIASHATGNDVPHWAKQMHIFLLEDMGE
;
A
#
# COMPACT_ATOMS: atom_id res chain seq x y z
N MET A 1 -12.09 -14.83 -3.93
CA MET A 1 -11.92 -13.37 -3.70
C MET A 1 -12.89 -12.51 -4.50
N LEU A 2 -13.29 -12.88 -5.73
CA LEU A 2 -14.24 -12.08 -6.53
C LEU A 2 -15.62 -11.89 -5.90
N TRP A 3 -16.10 -12.86 -5.11
CA TRP A 3 -17.46 -12.83 -4.56
C TRP A 3 -17.71 -11.71 -3.53
N LEU A 4 -16.68 -11.33 -2.76
CA LEU A 4 -16.81 -10.30 -1.72
C LEU A 4 -16.70 -8.88 -2.29
N GLN A 5 -15.92 -8.71 -3.36
CA GLN A 5 -15.79 -7.43 -4.06
C GLN A 5 -17.09 -7.01 -4.77
N ALA A 6 -18.02 -7.94 -4.97
CA ALA A 6 -19.33 -7.67 -5.54
C ALA A 6 -20.33 -7.08 -4.51
N PHE A 7 -20.01 -7.05 -3.21
CA PHE A 7 -20.94 -6.50 -2.21
C PHE A 7 -21.13 -4.98 -2.35
N ASP A 8 -20.11 -4.28 -2.88
CA ASP A 8 -20.14 -2.85 -3.17
C ASP A 8 -20.94 -2.53 -4.46
N ASN A 9 -21.17 -3.56 -5.29
CA ASN A 9 -21.83 -3.49 -6.60
C ASN A 9 -23.09 -4.37 -6.60
N GLN A 10 -24.08 -3.95 -5.81
CA GLN A 10 -25.40 -4.58 -5.81
C GLN A 10 -26.27 -3.96 -6.91
N PRO A 11 -27.14 -4.74 -7.59
CA PRO A 11 -28.10 -4.17 -8.54
C PRO A 11 -28.90 -3.05 -7.88
N GLY A 12 -28.67 -1.79 -8.30
CA GLY A 12 -29.34 -0.59 -7.78
C GLY A 12 -28.58 0.23 -6.73
N ILE A 13 -27.47 -0.27 -6.18
CA ILE A 13 -26.62 0.46 -5.22
C ILE A 13 -25.16 0.28 -5.62
N SER A 14 -24.55 1.32 -6.19
CA SER A 14 -23.11 1.40 -6.48
C SER A 14 -22.50 2.46 -5.59
N ILE A 15 -21.77 2.05 -4.54
CA ILE A 15 -21.09 2.98 -3.64
C ILE A 15 -19.72 3.30 -4.23
N PRO A 16 -19.38 4.57 -4.51
CA PRO A 16 -18.04 4.92 -4.97
C PRO A 16 -16.99 4.52 -3.92
N PHE A 17 -15.83 4.04 -4.35
CA PHE A 17 -14.76 3.65 -3.41
C PHE A 17 -14.33 4.77 -2.47
N ARG A 18 -14.46 6.04 -2.88
CA ARG A 18 -14.17 7.19 -2.03
C ARG A 18 -15.15 7.36 -0.86
N ASP A 19 -16.33 6.75 -0.93
CA ASP A 19 -17.43 6.90 0.04
C ASP A 19 -17.51 5.70 1.01
N LEU A 20 -16.74 4.64 0.78
CA LEU A 20 -16.62 3.50 1.68
C LEU A 20 -16.01 3.87 3.03
N ASP A 21 -16.32 3.10 4.08
CA ASP A 21 -15.66 3.17 5.38
C ASP A 21 -14.30 2.45 5.33
N TYR A 22 -13.21 3.22 5.43
CA TYR A 22 -11.86 2.67 5.28
C TYR A 22 -11.39 1.90 6.52
N GLY A 23 -11.99 2.15 7.68
CA GLY A 23 -11.77 1.31 8.86
C GLY A 23 -12.31 -0.10 8.63
N LEU A 24 -13.52 -0.21 8.06
CA LEU A 24 -14.09 -1.50 7.67
C LEU A 24 -13.27 -2.15 6.56
N VAL A 25 -12.91 -1.42 5.50
CA VAL A 25 -12.09 -1.96 4.41
C VAL A 25 -10.76 -2.52 4.94
N ILE A 26 -10.06 -1.79 5.82
CA ILE A 26 -8.83 -2.27 6.45
C ILE A 26 -9.09 -3.56 7.23
N GLY A 27 -10.14 -3.59 8.07
CA GLY A 27 -10.49 -4.78 8.85
C GLY A 27 -10.75 -6.00 7.97
N TRP A 28 -11.41 -5.81 6.83
CA TRP A 28 -11.65 -6.87 5.85
C TRP A 28 -10.36 -7.35 5.17
N LEU A 29 -9.53 -6.43 4.68
CA LEU A 29 -8.24 -6.77 4.07
C LEU A 29 -7.32 -7.48 5.06
N ASP A 30 -7.36 -7.09 6.33
CA ASP A 30 -6.63 -7.74 7.40
C ASP A 30 -7.15 -9.15 7.72
N ALA A 31 -8.47 -9.33 7.81
CA ALA A 31 -9.08 -10.64 8.01
C ALA A 31 -8.66 -11.62 6.90
N ILE A 32 -8.56 -11.13 5.66
CA ILE A 32 -8.05 -11.92 4.53
C ILE A 32 -6.60 -12.33 4.75
N LEU A 33 -5.72 -11.41 5.16
CA LEU A 33 -4.32 -11.73 5.43
C LEU A 33 -4.18 -12.69 6.62
N THR A 34 -5.05 -12.58 7.62
CA THR A 34 -5.09 -13.51 8.75
C THR A 34 -5.44 -14.93 8.28
N LEU A 35 -6.44 -15.06 7.39
CA LEU A 35 -6.84 -16.36 6.83
C LEU A 35 -5.82 -16.91 5.81
N ALA A 36 -5.17 -16.02 5.05
CA ALA A 36 -4.20 -16.37 4.02
C ALA A 36 -2.96 -15.46 4.08
N PRO A 37 -2.02 -15.71 5.02
CA PRO A 37 -0.87 -14.81 5.28
C PRO A 37 0.06 -14.59 4.09
N ARG A 38 0.08 -15.55 3.16
CA ARG A 38 0.91 -15.49 1.95
C ARG A 38 0.25 -14.73 0.81
N SER A 39 -1.02 -14.34 0.94
CA SER A 39 -1.79 -13.65 -0.08
C SER A 39 -1.21 -12.26 -0.35
N GLN A 40 -1.00 -11.95 -1.63
CA GLN A 40 -0.56 -10.62 -2.08
C GLN A 40 -1.76 -9.71 -2.44
N TYR A 41 -2.94 -10.31 -2.59
CA TYR A 41 -4.13 -9.62 -3.06
C TYR A 41 -4.55 -8.44 -2.17
N PRO A 42 -4.55 -8.54 -0.81
CA PRO A 42 -4.94 -7.41 0.03
C PRO A 42 -4.05 -6.18 -0.14
N LEU A 43 -2.75 -6.37 -0.38
CA LEU A 43 -1.79 -5.28 -0.59
C LEU A 43 -1.94 -4.68 -1.99
N LEU A 44 -2.22 -5.51 -3.00
CA LEU A 44 -2.61 -5.02 -4.32
C LEU A 44 -3.88 -4.17 -4.25
N ALA A 45 -4.93 -4.66 -3.59
CA ALA A 45 -6.20 -3.97 -3.48
C ALA A 45 -6.06 -2.64 -2.71
N ALA A 46 -5.36 -2.66 -1.57
CA ALA A 46 -5.09 -1.45 -0.79
C ALA A 46 -4.36 -0.39 -1.64
N SER A 47 -3.32 -0.77 -2.38
CA SER A 47 -2.49 0.18 -3.11
C SER A 47 -3.06 0.63 -4.46
N ARG A 48 -3.73 -0.25 -5.22
CA ARG A 48 -4.22 0.07 -6.58
C ARG A 48 -5.70 0.40 -6.69
N LEU A 49 -6.52 0.01 -5.72
CA LEU A 49 -7.95 0.27 -5.73
C LEU A 49 -8.31 1.33 -4.70
N TYR A 50 -8.01 1.06 -3.43
CA TYR A 50 -8.45 1.90 -2.33
C TYR A 50 -7.53 3.11 -2.09
N ALA A 51 -6.25 3.08 -2.49
CA ALA A 51 -5.38 4.25 -2.39
C ALA A 51 -5.43 5.19 -3.62
N GLU A 52 -6.14 4.81 -4.69
CA GLU A 52 -6.25 5.63 -5.92
C GLU A 52 -7.54 6.46 -5.99
N VAL A 53 -8.17 6.71 -4.85
CA VAL A 53 -9.32 7.61 -4.73
C VAL A 53 -8.86 9.05 -4.41
N PRO A 54 -9.58 10.10 -4.86
CA PRO A 54 -9.24 11.49 -4.58
C PRO A 54 -9.65 11.90 -3.15
N ALA A 55 -9.09 11.22 -2.14
CA ALA A 55 -9.36 11.47 -0.73
C ALA A 55 -8.07 11.26 0.09
N PRO A 56 -7.25 12.31 0.31
CA PRO A 56 -5.89 12.18 0.87
C PRO A 56 -5.80 11.41 2.19
N VAL A 57 -6.77 11.60 3.09
CA VAL A 57 -6.83 10.87 4.37
C VAL A 57 -6.97 9.36 4.14
N LYS A 58 -7.86 8.97 3.22
CA LYS A 58 -8.15 7.58 2.85
C LYS A 58 -6.98 6.93 2.13
N GLN A 59 -6.34 7.68 1.24
CA GLN A 59 -5.09 7.24 0.59
C GLN A 59 -4.03 6.94 1.65
N ARG A 60 -3.76 7.89 2.57
CA ARG A 60 -2.79 7.69 3.66
C ARG A 60 -3.13 6.46 4.50
N GLN A 61 -4.39 6.24 4.87
CA GLN A 61 -4.81 5.05 5.62
C GLN A 61 -4.44 3.74 4.90
N MET A 62 -4.66 3.66 3.58
CA MET A 62 -4.29 2.47 2.79
C MET A 62 -2.77 2.31 2.67
N LEU A 63 -2.03 3.40 2.45
CA LEU A 63 -0.57 3.34 2.37
C LEU A 63 0.04 2.88 3.70
N GLU A 64 -0.50 3.36 4.82
CA GLU A 64 -0.08 2.92 6.15
C GLU A 64 -0.43 1.46 6.42
N PHE A 65 -1.60 1.00 5.99
CA PHE A 65 -1.94 -0.42 6.06
C PHE A 65 -0.91 -1.27 5.29
N VAL A 66 -0.54 -0.87 4.07
CA VAL A 66 0.50 -1.57 3.27
C VAL A 66 1.84 -1.58 4.00
N TYR A 67 2.23 -0.46 4.61
CA TYR A 67 3.47 -0.37 5.40
C TYR A 67 3.48 -1.29 6.61
N GLN A 68 2.41 -1.30 7.42
CA GLN A 68 2.32 -2.19 8.58
C GLN A 68 2.43 -3.65 8.16
N ARG A 69 1.72 -4.04 7.10
CA ARG A 69 1.77 -5.41 6.58
C ARG A 69 3.08 -5.73 5.88
N PHE A 70 3.76 -4.78 5.28
CA PHE A 70 5.09 -5.01 4.74
C PHE A 70 6.05 -5.55 5.81
N LEU A 71 5.98 -5.03 7.04
CA LEU A 71 6.87 -5.43 8.14
C LEU A 71 6.74 -6.92 8.52
N ASP A 72 5.59 -7.55 8.27
CA ASP A 72 5.39 -8.97 8.57
C ASP A 72 6.15 -9.91 7.62
N ASP A 73 6.34 -9.52 6.35
CA ASP A 73 7.02 -10.33 5.32
C ASP A 73 7.74 -9.42 4.31
N PRO A 74 8.79 -8.69 4.74
CA PRO A 74 9.41 -7.63 3.95
C PRO A 74 9.94 -8.11 2.60
N ASN A 75 10.54 -9.30 2.58
CA ASN A 75 11.16 -9.87 1.39
C ASN A 75 10.17 -10.25 0.30
N ARG A 76 8.88 -10.44 0.63
CA ARG A 76 7.83 -10.75 -0.36
C ARG A 76 6.90 -9.57 -0.61
N ARG A 77 6.74 -8.68 0.37
CA ARG A 77 5.79 -7.56 0.32
C ARG A 77 6.41 -6.24 -0.15
N TRP A 78 7.73 -6.18 -0.34
CA TRP A 78 8.43 -4.97 -0.83
C TRP A 78 7.84 -4.34 -2.09
N PRO A 79 7.31 -5.06 -3.10
CA PRO A 79 6.79 -4.41 -4.31
C PRO A 79 5.60 -3.49 -4.01
N TRP A 80 4.77 -3.86 -3.03
CA TRP A 80 3.61 -3.08 -2.63
C TRP A 80 4.01 -1.84 -1.84
N LEU A 81 5.03 -1.94 -0.97
CA LEU A 81 5.55 -0.78 -0.27
C LEU A 81 6.28 0.17 -1.22
N ALA A 82 6.97 -0.35 -2.24
CA ALA A 82 7.58 0.47 -3.29
C ALA A 82 6.50 1.24 -4.06
N HIS A 83 5.41 0.57 -4.44
CA HIS A 83 4.28 1.23 -5.06
C HIS A 83 3.63 2.28 -4.13
N ALA A 84 3.51 1.99 -2.84
CA ALA A 84 3.00 2.94 -1.86
C ALA A 84 3.90 4.18 -1.73
N ALA A 85 5.22 4.05 -1.80
CA ALA A 85 6.14 5.19 -1.82
C ALA A 85 5.92 6.09 -3.04
N VAL A 86 5.72 5.50 -4.22
CA VAL A 86 5.38 6.24 -5.45
C VAL A 86 4.05 6.99 -5.29
N LEU A 87 3.03 6.37 -4.70
CA LEU A 87 1.75 7.04 -4.45
C LEU A 87 1.89 8.17 -3.41
N ALA A 88 2.68 7.97 -2.36
CA ALA A 88 2.98 9.00 -1.37
C ALA A 88 3.63 10.23 -2.02
N LYS A 89 4.64 10.02 -2.90
CA LYS A 89 5.30 11.10 -3.65
C LYS A 89 4.33 11.81 -4.62
N HIS A 90 3.63 11.07 -5.48
CA HIS A 90 2.94 11.69 -6.62
C HIS A 90 1.47 12.03 -6.38
N ARG A 91 0.77 11.29 -5.51
CA ARG A 91 -0.66 11.52 -5.24
C ARG A 91 -0.87 12.35 -3.97
N LEU A 92 -0.12 12.04 -2.91
CA LEU A 92 -0.21 12.76 -1.64
C LEU A 92 0.72 13.98 -1.57
N ALA A 93 1.70 14.08 -2.47
CA ALA A 93 2.78 15.07 -2.38
C ALA A 93 3.49 15.05 -1.01
N ASP A 94 3.58 13.87 -0.38
CA ASP A 94 4.19 13.66 0.92
C ASP A 94 5.52 12.93 0.74
N LEU A 95 6.56 13.70 0.44
CA LEU A 95 7.93 13.21 0.31
C LEU A 95 8.47 12.56 1.59
N PRO A 96 8.26 13.13 2.81
CA PRO A 96 8.65 12.46 4.04
C PRO A 96 8.06 11.06 4.21
N LEU A 97 6.77 10.88 3.88
CA LEU A 97 6.12 9.57 3.93
C LEU A 97 6.71 8.59 2.90
N ALA A 98 6.95 9.07 1.67
CA ALA A 98 7.59 8.28 0.62
C ALA A 98 8.98 7.82 1.04
N LEU A 99 9.78 8.73 1.61
CA LEU A 99 11.14 8.45 2.09
C LEU A 99 11.12 7.40 3.21
N ARG A 100 10.19 7.52 4.17
CA ARG A 100 10.04 6.55 5.26
C ARG A 100 9.77 5.14 4.74
N PHE A 101 8.91 5.01 3.72
CA PHE A 101 8.65 3.73 3.09
C PHE A 101 9.87 3.18 2.34
N ALA A 102 10.60 4.04 1.63
CA ALA A 102 11.80 3.63 0.90
C ALA A 102 12.94 3.18 1.84
N GLN A 103 13.13 3.89 2.95
CA GLN A 103 14.09 3.51 3.99
C GLN A 103 13.70 2.17 4.62
N ALA A 104 12.42 1.94 4.89
CA ALA A 104 11.96 0.67 5.42
C ALA A 104 12.23 -0.51 4.46
N ILE A 105 12.10 -0.30 3.14
CA ILE A 105 12.50 -1.32 2.15
C ILE A 105 13.99 -1.60 2.26
N ALA A 106 14.82 -0.56 2.31
CA ALA A 106 16.27 -0.70 2.44
C ALA A 106 16.68 -1.45 3.72
N SER A 107 16.01 -1.17 4.85
CA SER A 107 16.33 -1.77 6.15
C SER A 107 15.80 -3.19 6.32
N HIS A 108 14.62 -3.51 5.79
CA HIS A 108 13.93 -4.77 6.11
C HIS A 108 13.88 -5.78 4.95
N ALA A 109 13.90 -5.34 3.69
CA ALA A 109 13.82 -6.23 2.54
C ALA A 109 15.22 -6.68 2.08
N THR A 110 15.89 -7.49 2.89
CA THR A 110 17.29 -7.92 2.68
C THR A 110 17.45 -9.16 1.79
N GLY A 111 16.36 -9.76 1.32
CA GLY A 111 16.37 -10.95 0.48
C GLY A 111 17.18 -10.79 -0.81
N ASN A 112 17.70 -11.90 -1.32
CA ASN A 112 18.47 -11.95 -2.57
C ASN A 112 17.61 -11.59 -3.80
N ASP A 113 16.31 -11.88 -3.74
CA ASP A 113 15.35 -11.58 -4.82
C ASP A 113 14.93 -10.11 -4.85
N VAL A 114 15.33 -9.31 -3.85
CA VAL A 114 14.98 -7.90 -3.77
C VAL A 114 16.00 -7.11 -4.61
N PRO A 115 15.57 -6.46 -5.71
CA PRO A 115 16.47 -5.81 -6.64
C PRO A 115 17.13 -4.57 -6.02
N HIS A 116 18.35 -4.25 -6.47
CA HIS A 116 19.13 -3.13 -5.94
C HIS A 116 18.39 -1.80 -6.03
N TRP A 117 17.68 -1.53 -7.12
CA TRP A 117 16.91 -0.29 -7.28
C TRP A 117 15.89 -0.11 -6.13
N ALA A 118 15.26 -1.19 -5.65
CA ALA A 118 14.27 -1.10 -4.57
C ALA A 118 14.94 -0.77 -3.24
N LYS A 119 16.11 -1.35 -2.98
CA LYS A 119 16.94 -1.04 -1.79
C LYS A 119 17.49 0.39 -1.83
N GLN A 120 17.77 0.91 -3.02
CA GLN A 120 18.35 2.24 -3.25
C GLN A 120 17.30 3.34 -3.47
N MET A 121 16.01 3.00 -3.47
CA MET A 121 14.93 3.95 -3.78
C MET A 121 14.93 5.20 -2.89
N HIS A 122 15.38 5.06 -1.63
CA HIS A 122 15.49 6.18 -0.70
C HIS A 122 16.49 7.25 -1.14
N ILE A 123 17.54 6.89 -1.89
CA ILE A 123 18.57 7.82 -2.37
C ILE A 123 17.95 8.82 -3.35
N PHE A 124 17.15 8.34 -4.31
CA PHE A 124 16.46 9.21 -5.27
C PHE A 124 15.47 10.16 -4.59
N LEU A 125 14.83 9.71 -3.50
CA LEU A 125 13.90 10.55 -2.74
C LEU A 125 14.63 11.61 -1.90
N LEU A 126 15.82 11.32 -1.39
CA LEU A 126 16.68 12.31 -0.72
C LEU A 126 17.16 13.37 -1.72
N GLU A 127 17.59 12.95 -2.92
CA GLU A 127 17.97 13.85 -3.99
C GLU A 127 16.81 14.79 -4.38
N ASP A 128 15.58 14.27 -4.52
CA ASP A 128 14.37 15.07 -4.76
C ASP A 128 14.08 16.08 -3.62
N MET A 129 14.52 15.80 -2.39
CA MET A 129 14.40 16.68 -1.23
C MET A 129 15.54 17.72 -1.13
N GLY A 130 16.58 17.59 -1.96
CA GLY A 130 17.77 18.45 -1.95
C GLY A 130 18.86 18.03 -0.97
N GLU A 131 18.87 16.76 -0.55
CA GLU A 131 19.85 16.14 0.36
C GLU A 131 20.80 15.18 -0.35
#